data_AF-X1P7D4-F1
#
_entry.id   AF-X1P7D4-F1
#
_cell.length_a   1.000
_cell.length_b   1.000
_cell.length_c   1.000
_cell.angle_alpha   90.00
_cell.angle_beta   90.00
_cell.angle_gamma   90.00
#
_symmetry.space_group_name_H-M   'P 1'
#
loop_
_entity.id
_entity.type
_entity.pdbx_description
1 polymer ?
#
loop_
_entity_poly.entity_id
_entity_poly.type
_entity_poly.pdbx_seq_one_letter_code
_entity_poly.pdbx_strand_id
1 'polypeptide(L)'
;IDMNVENGTEALLTIFLEGLLTRDLGLYSLILPFSTPTSLLQADFDLDISIRSNYGSIEGYSVTGLAGYLATVITDGIRLTYSSTNFVIPAGLTLDYVLERQTGGSQLLTHTNGTHNFFTYLLAPSIVEVSDIVPRQYVLVIDISS
;
A
#
# COMPACT_ATOMS: atom_id res chain seq x y z
N ILE A 1 15.65 -6.90 -15.48
CA ILE A 1 17.11 -6.81 -15.26
C ILE A 1 17.64 -8.16 -15.71
N ASP A 2 18.45 -8.17 -16.76
CA ASP A 2 19.04 -9.41 -17.27
C ASP A 2 20.49 -9.48 -16.78
N MET A 3 20.85 -10.59 -16.13
CA MET A 3 22.17 -10.79 -15.55
C MET A 3 22.71 -12.16 -15.97
N ASN A 4 23.93 -12.19 -16.50
CA ASN A 4 24.65 -13.44 -16.73
C ASN A 4 25.43 -13.77 -15.45
N VAL A 5 25.08 -14.88 -14.81
CA VAL A 5 25.71 -15.33 -13.56
C VAL A 5 26.59 -16.54 -13.86
N GLU A 6 27.86 -16.47 -13.47
CA GLU A 6 28.79 -17.59 -13.65
C GLU A 6 28.43 -18.77 -12.75
N ASN A 7 28.73 -19.98 -13.21
CA ASN A 7 28.39 -21.20 -12.47
C ASN A 7 29.08 -21.24 -11.10
N GLY A 8 28.32 -21.58 -10.05
CA GLY A 8 28.82 -21.63 -8.67
C GLY A 8 28.91 -20.27 -7.96
N THR A 9 28.33 -19.21 -8.55
CA THR A 9 28.36 -17.86 -7.98
C THR A 9 27.00 -17.48 -7.40
N GLU A 10 27.00 -16.76 -6.30
CA GLU A 10 25.80 -16.13 -5.72
C GLU A 10 25.65 -14.71 -6.26
N ALA A 11 24.43 -14.36 -6.70
CA ALA A 11 24.10 -13.01 -7.16
C ALA A 11 23.07 -12.38 -6.22
N LEU A 12 23.34 -11.13 -5.81
CA LEU A 12 22.42 -10.35 -4.98
C LEU A 12 21.86 -9.19 -5.80
N LEU A 13 20.53 -9.07 -5.81
CA LEU A 13 19.82 -7.93 -6.38
C LEU A 13 19.03 -7.22 -5.27
N THR A 14 19.29 -5.93 -5.10
CA THR A 14 18.53 -5.08 -4.19
C THR A 14 17.85 -3.98 -4.99
N ILE A 15 16.54 -3.81 -4.78
CA ILE A 15 15.72 -2.80 -5.46
C ILE A 15 15.10 -1.90 -4.38
N PHE A 16 15.22 -0.59 -4.57
CA PHE A 16 14.57 0.42 -3.75
C PHE A 16 13.51 1.13 -4.59
N LEU A 17 12.29 1.17 -4.09
CA LEU A 17 11.15 1.83 -4.73
C LEU A 17 10.51 2.79 -3.74
N GLU A 18 10.25 4.00 -4.20
CA GLU A 18 9.55 5.03 -3.44
C GLU A 18 8.33 5.49 -4.25
N GLY A 19 7.25 5.81 -3.55
CA GLY A 19 6.02 6.24 -4.18
C GLY A 19 5.03 6.79 -3.17
N LEU A 20 3.94 7.37 -3.71
CA LEU A 20 2.83 7.88 -2.93
C LEU A 20 1.63 6.97 -3.11
N LEU A 21 1.00 6.56 -2.00
CA LEU A 21 -0.26 5.84 -2.04
C LEU A 21 -1.40 6.85 -2.15
N THR A 22 -2.27 6.64 -3.13
CA THR A 22 -3.49 7.44 -3.28
C THR A 22 -4.64 6.76 -2.58
N ARG A 23 -5.49 7.55 -1.92
CA ARG A 23 -6.72 7.04 -1.31
C ARG A 23 -7.80 6.91 -2.37
N ASP A 24 -8.33 5.71 -2.57
CA ASP A 24 -9.48 5.47 -3.44
C ASP A 24 -10.59 4.74 -2.68
N LEU A 25 -11.84 5.19 -2.86
CA LEU A 25 -13.02 4.67 -2.15
C LEU A 25 -12.86 4.51 -0.62
N GLY A 26 -11.98 5.32 -0.01
CA GLY A 26 -11.71 5.30 1.42
C GLY A 26 -10.52 4.44 1.86
N LEU A 27 -9.90 3.69 0.94
CA LEU A 27 -8.82 2.74 1.17
C LEU A 27 -7.49 3.22 0.57
N TYR A 28 -6.38 2.77 1.13
CA TYR A 28 -5.06 2.84 0.53
C TYR A 28 -4.61 1.43 0.17
N SER A 29 -4.08 1.24 -1.04
CA SER A 29 -3.70 -0.08 -1.57
C SER A 29 -2.24 -0.07 -2.02
N LEU A 30 -1.43 -0.95 -1.43
CA LEU A 30 -0.08 -1.26 -1.89
C LEU A 30 -0.11 -2.63 -2.60
N ILE A 31 0.28 -2.64 -3.87
CA ILE A 31 0.33 -3.87 -4.68
C ILE A 31 1.81 -4.16 -4.99
N LEU A 32 2.30 -5.30 -4.52
CA LEU A 32 3.65 -5.78 -4.76
C LEU A 32 3.60 -6.95 -5.78
N PRO A 33 4.06 -6.74 -7.03
CA PRO A 33 4.15 -7.81 -8.01
C PRO A 33 5.40 -8.65 -7.73
N PHE A 34 5.23 -9.85 -7.18
CA PHE A 34 6.37 -10.70 -6.81
C PHE A 34 6.78 -11.68 -7.89
N SER A 35 5.84 -12.19 -8.69
CA SER A 35 6.18 -13.11 -9.77
C SER A 35 5.27 -12.93 -10.98
N THR A 36 5.79 -13.26 -12.16
CA THR A 36 4.96 -13.39 -13.34
C THR A 36 4.10 -14.67 -13.21
N PRO A 37 2.86 -14.69 -13.75
CA PRO A 37 1.97 -15.85 -13.68
C PRO A 37 2.56 -17.16 -14.24
N THR A 38 3.66 -17.07 -14.99
CA THR A 38 4.26 -18.13 -15.79
C THR A 38 5.36 -18.92 -15.07
N SER A 39 5.80 -18.52 -13.87
CA SER A 39 6.83 -19.24 -13.12
C SER A 39 6.56 -19.19 -11.62
N LEU A 40 6.22 -20.35 -11.05
CA LEU A 40 6.18 -20.52 -9.60
C LEU A 40 7.62 -20.50 -9.08
N LEU A 41 8.01 -19.38 -8.46
CA LEU A 41 9.28 -19.26 -7.75
C LEU A 41 9.11 -19.85 -6.36
N GLN A 42 9.94 -20.85 -6.04
CA GLN A 42 10.03 -21.40 -4.70
C GLN A 42 11.36 -20.98 -4.09
N ALA A 43 11.31 -20.26 -2.98
CA ALA A 43 12.48 -19.75 -2.29
C ALA A 43 12.17 -19.54 -0.80
N ASP A 44 13.21 -19.36 -0.01
CA ASP A 44 13.05 -18.79 1.33
C ASP A 44 12.55 -17.35 1.18
N PHE A 45 11.51 -17.00 1.91
CA PHE A 45 10.79 -15.75 1.75
C PHE A 45 10.52 -15.09 3.10
N ASP A 46 10.98 -13.85 3.22
CA ASP A 46 10.75 -12.99 4.37
C ASP A 46 10.02 -11.72 3.92
N LEU A 47 9.00 -11.35 4.68
CA LEU A 47 8.26 -10.09 4.53
C LEU A 47 8.30 -9.34 5.84
N ASP A 48 8.63 -8.05 5.77
CA ASP A 48 8.56 -7.13 6.90
C ASP A 48 8.07 -5.77 6.40
N ILE A 49 6.78 -5.50 6.62
CA ILE A 49 6.13 -4.25 6.20
C ILE A 49 5.57 -3.57 7.44
N SER A 50 5.84 -2.28 7.58
CA SER A 50 5.19 -1.44 8.58
C SER A 50 4.30 -0.41 7.90
N ILE A 51 3.02 -0.38 8.24
CA ILE A 51 2.14 0.75 7.93
C ILE A 51 2.18 1.67 9.14
N ARG A 52 2.57 2.93 8.92
CA ARG A 52 2.65 3.96 9.96
C ARG A 52 1.86 5.19 9.53
N SER A 53 1.12 5.78 10.45
CA SER A 53 0.30 6.96 10.18
C SER A 53 0.38 7.93 11.36
N ASN A 54 0.74 9.17 11.04
CA ASN A 54 0.65 10.30 11.97
C ASN A 54 -0.67 11.09 11.80
N TYR A 55 -1.55 10.64 10.89
CA TYR A 55 -2.80 11.34 10.55
C TYR A 55 -4.00 10.82 11.36
N GLY A 56 -4.00 9.53 11.66
CA GLY A 56 -5.08 8.83 12.35
C GLY A 56 -4.70 7.37 12.55
N SER A 57 -5.37 6.69 13.49
CA SER A 57 -5.17 5.26 13.72
C SER A 57 -5.48 4.45 12.48
N ILE A 58 -4.84 3.30 12.35
CA ILE A 58 -5.20 2.30 11.35
C ILE A 58 -6.44 1.57 11.88
N GLU A 59 -7.60 1.83 11.28
CA GLU A 59 -8.89 1.23 11.67
C GLU A 59 -9.04 -0.21 11.18
N GLY A 60 -8.34 -0.54 10.10
CA GLY A 60 -8.42 -1.84 9.48
C GLY A 60 -7.38 -2.02 8.39
N TYR A 61 -7.05 -3.28 8.14
CA TYR A 61 -6.15 -3.69 7.08
C TYR A 61 -6.56 -5.07 6.55
N SER A 62 -6.13 -5.37 5.33
CA SER A 62 -6.33 -6.67 4.67
C SER A 62 -5.08 -7.02 3.89
N VAL A 63 -4.72 -8.29 3.89
CA VAL A 63 -3.60 -8.83 3.11
C VAL A 63 -4.13 -9.94 2.22
N THR A 64 -3.97 -9.77 0.91
CA THR A 64 -4.36 -10.76 -0.10
C THR A 64 -3.12 -11.34 -0.75
N GLY A 65 -3.05 -12.66 -0.88
CA GLY A 65 -1.93 -13.37 -1.51
C GLY A 65 -0.94 -13.98 -0.51
N LEU A 66 -1.02 -13.64 0.79
CA LEU A 66 -0.16 -14.21 1.83
C LEU A 66 -1.00 -14.66 3.02
N ALA A 67 -1.06 -15.98 3.24
CA ALA A 67 -1.73 -16.57 4.39
C ALA A 67 -0.74 -16.80 5.54
N GLY A 68 -1.21 -16.68 6.79
CA GLY A 68 -0.41 -17.00 7.97
C GLY A 68 0.62 -15.93 8.37
N TYR A 69 0.49 -14.70 7.87
CA TYR A 69 1.29 -13.57 8.34
C TYR A 69 0.94 -13.22 9.79
N LEU A 70 1.91 -12.66 10.50
CA LEU A 70 1.73 -12.14 11.86
C LEU A 70 1.58 -10.62 11.80
N ALA A 71 0.55 -10.11 12.44
CA ALA A 71 0.28 -8.69 12.55
C ALA A 71 0.45 -8.23 13.99
N THR A 72 1.31 -7.23 14.21
CA THR A 72 1.59 -6.66 15.53
C THR A 72 1.33 -5.18 15.53
N VAL A 73 0.56 -4.71 16.53
CA VAL A 73 0.36 -3.28 16.76
C VAL A 73 1.68 -2.65 17.18
N ILE A 74 2.01 -1.50 16.59
CA ILE A 74 3.15 -0.66 16.94
C ILE A 74 2.65 0.74 17.31
N THR A 75 3.52 1.58 17.89
CA THR A 75 3.14 2.88 18.47
C THR A 75 2.33 3.79 17.54
N ASP A 76 2.62 3.74 16.24
CA ASP A 76 2.08 4.61 15.19
C ASP A 76 1.44 3.82 14.04
N GLY A 77 1.05 2.56 14.26
CA GLY A 77 0.39 1.75 13.24
C GLY A 77 0.50 0.25 13.45
N ILE A 78 0.81 -0.49 12.38
CA ILE A 78 0.89 -1.95 12.40
C ILE A 78 2.10 -2.46 11.63
N ARG A 79 2.71 -3.52 12.14
CA ARG A 79 3.79 -4.27 11.47
C ARG A 79 3.29 -5.64 11.07
N LEU A 80 3.54 -6.01 9.82
CA LEU A 80 3.23 -7.28 9.21
C LEU A 80 4.53 -8.02 8.96
N THR A 81 4.67 -9.19 9.55
CA THR A 81 5.84 -10.04 9.37
C THR A 81 5.44 -11.42 8.90
N TYR A 82 6.22 -11.99 8.00
CA TYR A 82 6.09 -13.38 7.56
C TYR A 82 7.47 -13.92 7.24
N SER A 83 7.71 -15.18 7.58
CA SER A 83 8.95 -15.88 7.25
C SER A 83 8.60 -17.33 6.97
N SER A 84 9.09 -17.86 5.85
CA SER A 84 8.86 -19.24 5.47
C SER A 84 9.99 -19.75 4.58
N THR A 85 10.42 -20.97 4.84
CA THR A 85 11.39 -21.68 4.01
C THR A 85 10.68 -22.39 2.87
N ASN A 86 11.25 -22.41 1.67
CA ASN A 86 10.67 -23.07 0.49
C ASN A 86 9.23 -22.61 0.17
N PHE A 87 8.95 -21.32 0.33
CA PHE A 87 7.64 -20.73 0.06
C PHE A 87 7.39 -20.59 -1.44
N VAL A 88 6.18 -20.94 -1.89
CA VAL A 88 5.74 -20.68 -3.26
C VAL A 88 5.24 -19.25 -3.34
N ILE A 89 6.05 -18.36 -3.91
CA ILE A 89 5.80 -16.92 -3.93
C ILE A 89 4.60 -16.63 -4.85
N PRO A 90 3.52 -15.99 -4.35
CA PRO A 90 2.33 -15.68 -5.14
C PRO A 90 2.67 -14.68 -6.26
N ALA A 91 1.82 -14.60 -7.29
CA ALA A 91 1.99 -13.63 -8.38
C ALA A 91 1.98 -12.17 -7.89
N GLY A 92 1.19 -11.90 -6.85
CA GLY A 92 1.14 -10.59 -6.23
C GLY A 92 0.68 -10.66 -4.77
N LEU A 93 1.07 -9.62 -4.05
CA LEU A 93 0.60 -9.33 -2.70
C LEU A 93 -0.10 -7.97 -2.73
N THR A 94 -1.33 -7.93 -2.22
CA THR A 94 -2.05 -6.68 -2.02
C THR A 94 -2.21 -6.43 -0.53
N LEU A 95 -1.78 -5.27 -0.09
CA LEU A 95 -1.97 -4.75 1.25
C LEU A 95 -2.90 -3.54 1.18
N ASP A 96 -4.11 -3.71 1.70
CA ASP A 96 -5.09 -2.64 1.81
C ASP A 96 -5.17 -2.18 3.26
N TYR A 97 -5.28 -0.87 3.49
CA TYR A 97 -5.54 -0.33 4.82
C TYR A 97 -6.41 0.92 4.78
N VAL A 98 -7.05 1.19 5.91
CA VAL A 98 -7.90 2.35 6.15
C VAL A 98 -7.43 3.07 7.41
N LEU A 99 -7.43 4.39 7.33
CA LEU A 99 -7.17 5.28 8.46
C LEU A 99 -8.48 5.79 9.03
N GLU A 100 -8.49 6.09 10.33
CA GLU A 100 -9.59 6.76 11.01
C GLU A 100 -9.92 8.08 10.28
N ARG A 101 -11.21 8.31 10.01
CA ARG A 101 -11.66 9.52 9.34
C ARG A 101 -11.71 10.65 10.37
N GLN A 102 -10.81 11.63 10.24
CA GLN A 102 -10.85 12.85 11.03
C GLN A 102 -12.11 13.66 10.73
N THR A 103 -12.90 13.98 11.76
CA THR A 103 -14.03 14.92 11.66
C THR A 103 -13.50 16.32 11.35
N GLY A 104 -13.91 16.94 10.25
CA GLY A 104 -13.40 18.25 9.79
C GLY A 104 -12.33 18.19 8.68
N GLY A 105 -11.76 17.01 8.44
CA GLY A 105 -11.29 16.60 7.11
C GLY A 105 -10.04 17.25 6.52
N SER A 106 -9.31 18.13 7.21
CA SER A 106 -8.03 18.66 6.70
C SER A 106 -6.90 18.58 7.72
N GLN A 107 -5.73 18.13 7.27
CA GLN A 107 -4.54 18.08 8.11
C GLN A 107 -3.32 18.57 7.32
N LEU A 108 -2.59 19.50 7.93
CA LEU A 108 -1.30 19.98 7.44
C LEU A 108 -0.20 19.33 8.28
N LEU A 109 0.59 18.47 7.67
CA LEU A 109 1.82 17.98 8.28
C LEU A 109 3.00 18.74 7.72
N THR A 110 3.84 19.25 8.59
CA THR A 110 5.12 19.83 8.24
C THR A 110 6.22 18.85 8.57
N HIS A 111 7.11 18.62 7.62
CA HIS A 111 8.25 17.74 7.74
C HIS A 111 9.53 18.53 7.44
N THR A 112 10.65 18.06 7.98
CA THR A 112 11.96 18.61 7.69
C THR A 112 12.94 17.47 7.46
N ASN A 113 13.85 17.65 6.49
CA ASN A 113 14.97 16.74 6.27
C ASN A 113 16.27 17.33 6.86
N GLY A 114 16.16 18.29 7.78
CA GLY A 114 17.27 19.00 8.41
C GLY A 114 17.81 20.19 7.62
N THR A 115 17.48 20.30 6.33
CA THR A 115 17.90 21.43 5.47
C THR A 115 16.74 22.14 4.79
N HIS A 116 15.66 21.42 4.51
CA HIS A 116 14.47 21.92 3.83
C HIS A 116 13.22 21.55 4.62
N ASN A 117 12.26 22.47 4.65
CA ASN A 117 10.94 22.24 5.22
C ASN A 117 9.96 21.96 4.08
N PHE A 118 9.17 20.91 4.24
CA PHE A 118 8.13 20.50 3.30
C PHE A 118 6.83 20.27 4.06
N PHE A 119 5.70 20.33 3.37
CA PHE A 119 4.42 20.04 3.98
C PHE A 119 3.56 19.15 3.10
N THR A 120 2.74 18.35 3.75
CA THR A 120 1.69 17.54 3.13
C THR A 120 0.36 18.04 3.64
N TYR A 121 -0.54 18.42 2.74
CA TYR A 121 -1.91 18.78 3.08
C TYR A 121 -2.85 17.70 2.59
N LEU A 122 -3.50 16.99 3.51
CA LEU A 122 -4.51 15.99 3.20
C LEU A 122 -5.89 16.60 3.42
N LEU A 123 -6.76 16.48 2.42
CA LEU A 123 -8.16 16.91 2.48
C LEU A 123 -9.06 15.72 2.15
N ALA A 124 -9.75 15.16 3.15
CA ALA A 124 -10.67 14.05 2.98
C ALA A 124 -11.80 14.08 4.05
N PRO A 125 -12.69 15.08 4.00
CA PRO A 125 -13.79 15.20 4.96
C PRO A 125 -14.73 13.99 4.91
N SER A 126 -15.18 13.56 6.08
CA SER A 126 -16.27 12.59 6.21
C SER A 126 -17.60 13.23 5.86
N ILE A 127 -18.42 12.54 5.07
CA ILE A 127 -19.85 12.81 4.94
C ILE A 127 -20.48 12.39 6.27
N VAL A 128 -20.98 13.34 7.05
CA VAL A 128 -21.56 13.07 8.39
C VAL A 128 -23.09 13.13 8.31
N GLU A 129 -23.64 13.89 7.38
CA GLU A 129 -25.07 14.02 7.16
C GLU A 129 -25.48 13.64 5.72
N VAL A 130 -26.72 13.19 5.54
CA VAL A 130 -27.27 12.89 4.20
C VAL A 130 -27.35 14.17 3.35
N SER A 131 -27.52 15.34 3.98
CA SER A 131 -27.45 16.68 3.38
C SER A 131 -26.10 17.02 2.75
N ASP A 132 -25.01 16.37 3.19
CA ASP A 132 -23.66 16.57 2.62
C ASP A 132 -23.54 15.90 1.23
N ILE A 133 -24.48 15.01 0.87
CA ILE A 133 -24.54 14.38 -0.45
C ILE A 133 -25.13 15.37 -1.44
N VAL A 134 -24.27 16.09 -2.14
CA VAL A 134 -24.69 16.98 -3.24
C VAL A 134 -25.31 16.12 -4.36
N PRO A 135 -26.57 16.36 -4.77
CA PRO A 135 -27.16 15.65 -5.89
C PRO A 135 -26.38 15.97 -7.16
N ARG A 136 -25.93 14.93 -7.86
CA ARG A 136 -25.15 15.06 -9.10
C ARG A 136 -25.99 14.59 -10.28
N GLN A 137 -26.00 15.40 -11.34
CA GLN A 137 -26.52 14.97 -12.64
C GLN A 137 -25.36 14.36 -13.43
N TYR A 138 -25.52 13.12 -13.85
CA TYR A 138 -24.55 12.42 -14.68
C TYR A 138 -25.05 12.39 -16.13
N VAL A 139 -24.25 12.87 -17.06
CA VAL A 139 -24.48 12.72 -18.50
C VAL A 139 -23.42 11.77 -19.03
N LEU A 140 -23.86 10.63 -19.56
CA LEU A 140 -22.99 9.61 -20.13
C LEU A 140 -22.97 9.81 -21.65
N VAL A 141 -21.82 10.18 -22.20
CA VAL A 141 -21.60 10.24 -23.65
C VAL A 141 -20.88 8.95 -24.05
N ILE A 142 -21.52 8.16 -24.90
CA ILE A 142 -21.02 6.87 -25.37
C ILE A 142 -20.58 7.03 -26.82
N ASP A 143 -19.34 6.68 -27.12
CA ASP A 143 -18.84 6.63 -28.49
C ASP A 143 -19.45 5.43 -29.23
N ILE A 144 -19.96 5.68 -30.42
CA ILE A 144 -20.57 4.69 -31.31
C ILE A 144 -19.87 4.63 -32.66
N SER A 145 -18.64 5.17 -32.76
CA SER A 145 -17.85 5.10 -33.98
C SER A 145 -17.55 3.65 -34.36
N SER A 146 -17.73 3.35 -35.65
CA SER A 146 -17.50 2.05 -36.29
C SER A 146 -16.02 1.71 -36.46
#